data_AF-A0A2I7SIV0-F1
#
_entry.id   AF-A0A2I7SIV0-F1
#
_cell.length_a   1.000
_cell.length_b   1.000
_cell.length_c   1.000
_cell.angle_alpha   90.00
_cell.angle_beta   90.00
_cell.angle_gamma   90.00
#
_symmetry.space_group_name_H-M   'P 1'
#
loop_
_entity.id
_entity.type
_entity.pdbx_description
1 polymer ?
#
loop_
_entity_poly.entity_id
_entity_poly.type
_entity_poly.pdbx_seq_one_letter_code
_entity_poly.pdbx_strand_id
1 'polypeptide(L)'
;MAKNIYLREMEQESILSIVSRFGTQKACIEHLESIRWPNGPVCTHCGSMHIHNRKNSNRHLCRDCNSSFSVTVDTIMHASKLPLPKWFAAIFLIVNAKKRISSL
;
A
#
# COMPACT_ATOMS: atom_id res chain seq x y z
N MET A 1 22.63 -5.71 -1.67
CA MET A 1 22.60 -6.07 -3.10
C MET A 1 21.20 -6.35 -3.66
N ALA A 2 20.16 -6.61 -2.85
CA ALA A 2 18.78 -6.82 -3.35
C ALA A 2 17.97 -5.55 -3.69
N LYS A 3 18.38 -4.37 -3.20
CA LYS A 3 17.67 -3.08 -3.43
C LYS A 3 17.66 -2.62 -4.90
N ASN A 4 18.54 -3.17 -5.74
CA ASN A 4 18.77 -2.71 -7.12
C ASN A 4 18.06 -3.59 -8.19
N ILE A 5 17.33 -4.62 -7.75
CA ILE A 5 16.58 -5.52 -8.66
C ILE A 5 15.13 -5.03 -8.76
N TYR A 6 14.48 -4.73 -7.63
CA TYR A 6 13.10 -4.22 -7.60
C TYR A 6 12.90 -2.87 -8.31
N LEU A 7 13.90 -1.99 -8.32
CA LEU A 7 13.79 -0.68 -8.98
C LEU A 7 13.96 -0.76 -10.51
N ARG A 8 14.58 -1.83 -11.02
CA ARG A 8 14.88 -1.98 -12.46
C ARG A 8 13.77 -2.70 -13.24
N GLU A 9 12.97 -3.52 -12.57
CA GLU A 9 11.84 -4.24 -13.21
C GLU A 9 10.61 -3.35 -13.44
N MET A 10 10.45 -2.26 -12.69
CA MET A 10 9.33 -1.34 -12.90
C MET A 10 9.48 -0.44 -14.14
N GLU A 11 10.65 -0.43 -14.77
CA GLU A 11 10.99 0.52 -15.86
C GLU A 11 10.32 0.16 -17.22
N GLN A 12 9.60 -0.96 -17.30
CA GLN A 12 8.89 -1.41 -18.51
C GLN A 12 7.45 -1.90 -18.25
N GLU A 13 6.89 -1.64 -17.07
CA GLU A 13 5.46 -1.94 -16.85
C GLU A 13 4.61 -0.88 -17.54
N SER A 14 3.62 -1.31 -18.34
CA SER A 14 2.66 -0.38 -18.93
C SER A 14 1.61 0.03 -17.90
N ILE A 15 1.02 1.21 -18.07
CA ILE A 15 -0.09 1.66 -17.21
C ILE A 15 -1.26 0.65 -17.17
N LEU A 16 -1.47 -0.09 -18.27
CA LEU A 16 -2.49 -1.13 -18.37
C LEU A 16 -2.21 -2.30 -17.41
N SER A 17 -0.94 -2.68 -17.24
CA SER A 17 -0.54 -3.70 -16.26
C SER A 17 -0.92 -3.29 -14.84
N ILE A 18 -0.62 -2.04 -14.47
CA ILE A 18 -0.95 -1.50 -13.14
C ILE A 18 -2.45 -1.45 -12.91
N VAL A 19 -3.22 -0.97 -13.88
CA VAL A 19 -4.68 -0.90 -13.77
C VAL A 19 -5.28 -2.31 -13.68
N SER A 20 -4.73 -3.29 -14.39
CA SER A 20 -5.17 -4.67 -14.31
C SER A 20 -4.88 -5.30 -12.94
N ARG A 21 -3.65 -5.13 -12.42
CA ARG A 21 -3.21 -5.72 -11.15
C ARG A 21 -3.84 -5.04 -9.93
N PHE A 22 -3.99 -3.71 -9.97
CA PHE A 22 -4.41 -2.88 -8.84
C PHE A 22 -5.74 -2.17 -9.09
N GLY A 23 -6.58 -2.71 -9.96
CA GLY A 23 -7.88 -2.13 -10.32
C GLY A 23 -8.93 -2.19 -9.19
N THR A 24 -8.68 -2.93 -8.12
CA THR A 24 -9.61 -3.08 -6.99
C THR A 24 -8.99 -2.64 -5.68
N GLN A 25 -9.84 -2.14 -4.77
CA GLN A 25 -9.42 -1.75 -3.43
C GLN A 25 -8.76 -2.91 -2.69
N LYS A 26 -9.31 -4.13 -2.82
CA LYS A 26 -8.82 -5.34 -2.17
C LYS A 26 -7.41 -5.71 -2.65
N ALA A 27 -7.18 -5.76 -3.96
CA ALA A 27 -5.86 -6.09 -4.52
C ALA A 27 -4.78 -5.08 -4.07
N CYS A 28 -5.14 -3.79 -3.97
CA CYS A 28 -4.23 -2.78 -3.45
C CYS A 28 -3.87 -3.03 -1.97
N ILE A 29 -4.86 -3.38 -1.14
CA ILE A 29 -4.64 -3.65 0.29
C ILE A 29 -3.75 -4.87 0.47
N GLU A 30 -4.05 -5.97 -0.20
CA GLU A 30 -3.24 -7.20 -0.13
C GLU A 30 -1.79 -6.95 -0.54
N HIS A 31 -1.57 -6.10 -1.55
CA HIS A 31 -0.24 -5.70 -1.97
C HIS A 31 0.47 -4.81 -0.95
N LEU A 32 -0.24 -3.84 -0.36
CA LEU A 32 0.33 -3.02 0.71
C LEU A 32 0.66 -3.86 1.94
N GLU A 33 -0.15 -4.86 2.26
CA GLU A 33 0.06 -5.76 3.39
C GLU A 33 1.29 -6.64 3.16
N SER A 34 1.46 -7.19 1.95
CA SER A 34 2.63 -8.02 1.64
C SER A 34 3.95 -7.24 1.69
N ILE A 35 3.95 -5.96 1.30
CA ILE A 35 5.13 -5.11 1.37
C ILE A 35 5.42 -4.66 2.81
N ARG A 36 4.38 -4.17 3.52
CA ARG A 36 4.55 -3.56 4.84
C ARG A 36 4.79 -4.62 5.92
N TRP A 37 4.16 -5.78 5.77
CA TRP A 37 4.07 -6.81 6.79
C TRP A 37 4.36 -8.20 6.20
N PRO A 38 5.60 -8.42 5.71
CA PRO A 38 5.97 -9.71 5.10
C PRO A 38 5.83 -10.90 6.06
N ASN A 39 5.94 -10.66 7.36
CA ASN A 39 5.83 -11.67 8.42
C ASN A 39 4.50 -11.57 9.20
N GLY A 40 3.51 -10.88 8.66
CA GLY A 40 2.21 -10.66 9.31
C GLY A 40 2.05 -9.27 9.96
N PRO A 41 0.80 -8.89 10.28
CA PRO A 41 0.47 -7.51 10.66
C PRO A 41 1.07 -7.12 12.00
N VAL A 42 1.63 -5.91 12.05
CA VAL A 42 2.21 -5.30 13.25
C VAL A 42 1.45 -4.02 13.56
N CYS A 43 1.04 -3.82 14.82
CA CYS A 43 0.32 -2.62 15.23
C CYS A 43 1.18 -1.37 15.00
N THR A 44 0.64 -0.39 14.28
CA THR A 44 1.32 0.87 14.00
C THR A 44 1.40 1.78 15.23
N HIS A 45 0.54 1.58 16.22
CA HIS A 45 0.50 2.38 17.44
C HIS A 45 1.45 1.89 18.54
N CYS A 46 1.57 0.56 18.74
CA CYS A 46 2.34 -0.01 19.84
C CYS A 46 3.39 -1.06 19.44
N GLY A 47 3.46 -1.45 18.16
CA GLY A 47 4.43 -2.43 17.68
C GLY A 47 4.10 -3.90 18.00
N SER A 48 2.96 -4.19 18.64
CA SER A 48 2.55 -5.56 18.95
C SER A 48 2.18 -6.37 17.70
N MET A 49 2.45 -7.68 17.75
CA MET A 49 2.04 -8.68 16.75
C MET A 49 0.75 -9.42 17.14
N HIS A 50 0.16 -9.12 18.31
CA HIS A 50 -1.10 -9.72 18.77
C HIS A 50 -2.29 -9.08 18.07
N ILE A 51 -2.47 -9.41 16.78
CA ILE A 51 -3.44 -8.79 15.90
C ILE A 51 -4.59 -9.73 15.56
N HIS A 52 -5.81 -9.19 15.60
CA HIS A 52 -7.01 -9.85 15.12
C HIS A 52 -7.53 -9.16 13.87
N ASN A 53 -7.63 -9.90 12.76
CA ASN A 53 -8.22 -9.38 11.52
C ASN A 53 -9.75 -9.34 11.65
N ARG A 54 -10.35 -8.17 11.48
CA ARG A 54 -11.82 -8.03 11.55
C ARG A 54 -12.43 -8.47 10.23
N LYS A 55 -13.05 -9.66 10.24
CA LYS A 55 -13.80 -10.23 9.10
C LYS A 55 -14.69 -9.16 8.44
N ASN A 56 -14.68 -9.12 7.11
CA ASN A 56 -15.43 -8.16 6.27
C ASN A 56 -15.01 -6.69 6.43
N SER A 57 -13.88 -6.41 7.06
CA SER A 57 -13.30 -5.07 7.07
C SER A 57 -11.81 -5.13 6.73
N ASN A 58 -11.31 -4.10 6.08
CA ASN A 58 -9.88 -3.96 5.77
C ASN A 58 -9.10 -3.40 6.97
N ARG A 59 -9.48 -3.80 8.18
CA ARG A 59 -8.99 -3.27 9.44
C ARG A 59 -8.53 -4.39 10.37
N HIS A 60 -7.47 -4.08 11.09
CA HIS A 60 -6.79 -4.91 12.05
C HIS A 60 -7.05 -4.35 13.45
N LEU A 61 -7.32 -5.23 14.42
CA LEU A 61 -7.49 -4.87 15.82
C LEU A 61 -6.29 -5.40 16.61
N CYS A 62 -5.54 -4.51 17.26
CA CYS A 62 -4.51 -4.92 18.21
C CYS A 62 -5.17 -5.33 19.54
N ARG A 63 -4.76 -6.48 20.10
CA ARG A 63 -5.28 -6.97 21.38
C ARG A 63 -4.59 -6.33 22.59
N ASP A 64 -3.39 -5.80 22.43
CA ASP A 64 -2.63 -5.22 23.55
C ASP A 64 -3.03 -3.75 23.81
N CYS A 65 -3.21 -2.93 22.77
CA CYS A 65 -3.63 -1.53 22.92
C CYS A 65 -5.10 -1.27 22.51
N ASN A 66 -5.84 -2.32 22.16
CA ASN A 66 -7.24 -2.29 21.72
C ASN A 66 -7.56 -1.33 20.55
N SER A 67 -6.53 -0.91 19.81
CA SER A 67 -6.66 0.07 18.72
C SER A 67 -6.94 -0.62 17.39
N SER A 68 -7.76 0.02 16.56
CA SER A 68 -8.12 -0.46 15.22
C SER A 68 -7.38 0.34 14.15
N PHE A 69 -6.59 -0.34 13.32
CA PHE A 69 -5.73 0.27 12.30
C PHE A 69 -5.92 -0.42 10.94
N SER A 70 -5.46 0.21 9.88
CA SER A 70 -5.39 -0.37 8.53
C SER A 70 -3.95 -0.33 8.03
N VAL A 71 -3.67 -1.03 6.93
CA VAL A 71 -2.35 -1.00 6.28
C VAL A 71 -1.94 0.39 5.77
N THR A 72 -2.88 1.34 5.69
CA THR A 72 -2.65 2.72 5.24
C THR A 72 -2.32 3.69 6.37
N VAL A 73 -2.47 3.29 7.65
CA VAL A 73 -2.16 4.16 8.80
C VAL A 73 -0.69 4.56 8.78
N ASP A 74 -0.39 5.83 9.05
CA ASP A 74 0.96 6.42 9.00
C ASP A 74 1.67 6.32 7.63
N THR A 75 0.88 6.33 6.55
CA THR A 75 1.40 6.44 5.17
C THR A 75 0.87 7.70 4.49
N ILE A 76 1.40 8.04 3.32
CA ILE A 76 0.84 9.12 2.46
C ILE A 76 -0.63 8.87 2.06
N MET A 77 -1.07 7.61 2.11
CA MET A 77 -2.46 7.20 1.83
C MET A 77 -3.35 7.26 3.09
N HIS A 78 -2.80 7.59 4.25
CA HIS A 78 -3.55 7.71 5.50
C HIS A 78 -4.60 8.81 5.37
N ALA A 79 -5.85 8.49 5.74
CA ALA A 79 -6.99 9.40 5.77
C ALA A 79 -7.32 10.05 4.40
N SER A 80 -6.77 9.51 3.31
CA SER A 80 -7.12 9.96 1.97
C SER A 80 -8.54 9.52 1.62
N LYS A 81 -9.30 10.45 1.02
CA LYS A 81 -10.62 10.15 0.43
C LYS A 81 -10.51 9.49 -0.95
N LEU A 82 -9.29 9.38 -1.51
CA LEU A 82 -9.06 8.75 -2.80
C LEU A 82 -9.02 7.22 -2.66
N PRO A 83 -9.71 6.48 -3.54
CA PRO A 83 -9.56 5.02 -3.64
C PRO A 83 -8.10 4.62 -3.88
N LEU A 84 -7.68 3.49 -3.33
CA LEU A 84 -6.31 3.00 -3.47
C LEU A 84 -5.89 2.76 -4.93
N PRO A 85 -6.76 2.27 -5.84
CA PRO A 85 -6.40 2.16 -7.26
C PRO A 85 -5.92 3.48 -7.88
N LYS A 86 -6.50 4.62 -7.44
CA LYS A 86 -6.06 5.95 -7.92
C LYS A 86 -4.69 6.33 -7.36
N TRP A 87 -4.42 5.99 -6.10
CA TRP A 87 -3.09 6.18 -5.50
C TRP A 87 -2.03 5.38 -6.25
N PHE A 88 -2.31 4.12 -6.58
CA PHE A 88 -1.38 3.27 -7.33
C PHE A 88 -1.11 3.81 -8.73
N ALA A 89 -2.16 4.25 -9.45
CA ALA A 89 -1.99 4.91 -10.74
C ALA A 89 -1.17 6.21 -10.63
N ALA A 90 -1.44 7.05 -9.62
CA ALA A 90 -0.70 8.28 -9.40
C ALA A 90 0.78 8.02 -9.10
N ILE A 91 1.07 7.09 -8.18
CA ILE A 91 2.45 6.68 -7.85
C ILE A 91 3.15 6.15 -9.10
N PHE A 92 2.49 5.28 -9.87
CA PHE A 92 3.05 4.75 -11.11
C PHE A 92 3.39 5.86 -12.11
N LEU A 93 2.48 6.82 -12.32
CA LEU A 93 2.70 7.96 -13.20
C LEU A 93 3.88 8.84 -12.73
N ILE A 94 3.98 9.09 -11.42
CA ILE A 94 5.07 9.87 -10.83
C ILE A 94 6.42 9.16 -11.02
N VAL A 95 6.46 7.86 -10.75
CA VAL A 95 7.70 7.06 -10.85
C VAL A 95 8.14 6.88 -12.31
N ASN A 96 7.20 6.76 -13.25
CA ASN A 96 7.50 6.51 -14.67
C ASN A 96 7.55 7.80 -15.52
N ALA A 97 7.38 8.97 -14.92
CA ALA A 97 7.48 10.23 -15.63
C ALA A 97 8.93 10.48 -16.06
N LYS A 98 9.25 10.20 -17.32
CA LYS A 98 10.56 10.50 -17.94
C LYS A 98 10.91 12.00 -17.94
N LYS A 99 9.92 12.87 -17.75
CA LYS A 99 10.06 14.34 -17.64
C LYS A 99 9.41 14.80 -16.34
N ARG A 100 9.83 15.96 -15.83
CA ARG A 100 9.22 16.57 -14.63
C ARG A 100 7.71 16.76 -14.81
N ILE A 101 6.93 16.29 -13.84
CA ILE A 101 5.51 16.61 -13.73
C ILE A 101 5.43 18.07 -13.28
N SER A 102 4.78 18.92 -14.07
CA SER A 102 4.57 20.32 -13.71
C SER A 102 3.39 20.42 -12.75
N SER A 103 3.59 21.06 -11.60
CA SER A 103 2.52 21.45 -10.68
C SER A 103 2.21 22.93 -10.92
N LEU A 104 1.02 23.23 -11.44
CA LEU A 104 0.48 24.58 -11.52
C LEU A 104 0.10 25.10 -10.13
#